data_AF-A0AA41MC21-F1
#
_entry.id   AF-A0AA41MC21-F1
#
_cell.length_a   1.000
_cell.length_b   1.000
_cell.length_c   1.000
_cell.angle_alpha   90.00
_cell.angle_beta   90.00
_cell.angle_gamma   90.00
#
_symmetry.space_group_name_H-M   'P 1'
#
loop_
_entity.id
_entity.type
_entity.pdbx_description
1 polymer ?
#
loop_
_entity_poly.entity_id
_entity_poly.type
_entity_poly.pdbx_seq_one_letter_code
_entity_poly.pdbx_strand_id
1 'polypeptide(L)'
;MEWSYCDYFWADKKDPQGYGTVVGFELLLQKQLKGKQMQKEMSEFVGERTKIEEYAQNLAKLFQNSLAAQEEGSLGEAWAQLASCYASVEKARKALTERQRDLEMKTQQLEIKLSNKTEENIKKARRRSTQAGDDLMRWVDLYNQAQSKWFEEVVTTTLELEQLEVQRVEMIRQRLCQYTQLHPKTDMFN
;
A
#
# COMPACT_ATOMS: atom_id res chain seq x y z
N MET A 1 -27.23 -20.12 -5.04
CA MET A 1 -26.02 -19.49 -5.59
C MET A 1 -25.72 -18.33 -4.67
N GLU A 2 -24.66 -18.47 -3.89
CA GLU A 2 -24.26 -17.50 -2.87
C GLU A 2 -23.28 -16.49 -3.50
N TRP A 3 -23.17 -15.31 -2.91
CA TRP A 3 -22.34 -14.22 -3.42
C TRP A 3 -21.14 -14.01 -2.50
N SER A 4 -20.22 -14.98 -2.47
CA SER A 4 -19.15 -15.01 -1.48
C SER A 4 -18.09 -13.93 -1.73
N TYR A 5 -17.50 -13.41 -0.65
CA TYR A 5 -16.42 -12.43 -0.75
C TYR A 5 -15.18 -12.98 -1.46
N CYS A 6 -14.93 -14.30 -1.42
CA CYS A 6 -13.77 -14.91 -2.08
C CYS A 6 -13.92 -15.02 -3.61
N ASP A 7 -15.10 -14.75 -4.18
CA ASP A 7 -15.35 -14.84 -5.62
C ASP A 7 -15.25 -13.48 -6.34
N TYR A 8 -15.73 -12.39 -5.71
CA TYR A 8 -16.03 -11.13 -6.40
C TYR A 8 -15.04 -9.97 -6.11
N PHE A 9 -14.07 -10.14 -5.20
CA PHE A 9 -13.20 -9.05 -4.73
C PHE A 9 -11.72 -9.16 -5.14
N TRP A 10 -11.42 -9.93 -6.20
CA TRP A 10 -10.07 -10.07 -6.77
C TRP A 10 -9.58 -8.87 -7.59
N ALA A 11 -10.48 -8.11 -8.20
CA ALA A 11 -10.12 -7.03 -9.11
C ALA A 11 -10.16 -5.66 -8.42
N ASP A 12 -9.17 -4.81 -8.71
CA ASP A 12 -9.13 -3.46 -8.19
C ASP A 12 -10.24 -2.59 -8.80
N LYS A 13 -11.00 -1.91 -7.93
CA LYS A 13 -12.09 -1.03 -8.33
C LYS A 13 -11.55 0.37 -8.64
N LYS A 14 -11.69 0.81 -9.89
CA LYS A 14 -11.44 2.21 -10.28
C LYS A 14 -12.45 3.14 -9.61
N ASP A 15 -11.97 4.32 -9.21
CA ASP A 15 -12.82 5.43 -8.80
C ASP A 15 -13.72 5.87 -9.98
N PRO A 16 -14.99 6.27 -9.77
CA PRO A 16 -15.85 6.81 -10.83
C PRO A 16 -15.26 8.00 -11.62
N GLN A 17 -14.33 8.75 -11.02
CA GLN A 17 -13.62 9.87 -11.63
C GLN A 17 -12.32 9.44 -12.35
N GLY A 18 -11.89 8.18 -12.20
CA GLY A 18 -10.74 7.58 -12.89
C GLY A 18 -9.36 7.92 -12.31
N TYR A 19 -9.25 8.83 -11.33
CA TYR A 19 -7.98 9.29 -10.76
C TYR A 19 -7.29 8.31 -9.79
N GLY A 20 -7.99 7.26 -9.37
CA GLY A 20 -7.47 6.29 -8.40
C GLY A 20 -8.10 4.91 -8.55
N THR A 21 -7.49 3.92 -7.88
CA THR A 21 -7.97 2.54 -7.85
C THR A 21 -7.86 2.00 -6.42
N VAL A 22 -8.90 1.31 -5.95
CA VAL A 22 -8.98 0.72 -4.61
C VAL A 22 -9.02 -0.80 -4.74
N VAL A 23 -8.10 -1.48 -4.06
CA VAL A 23 -8.01 -2.96 -4.08
C VAL A 23 -9.30 -3.59 -3.55
N GLY A 24 -9.78 -4.67 -4.17
CA GLY A 24 -11.05 -5.29 -3.79
C GLY A 24 -11.12 -5.70 -2.31
N PHE A 25 -10.01 -6.20 -1.74
CA PHE A 25 -9.89 -6.51 -0.31
C PHE A 25 -10.04 -5.28 0.61
N GLU A 26 -9.55 -4.11 0.19
CA GLU A 26 -9.68 -2.86 0.95
C GLU A 26 -11.15 -2.42 1.04
N LEU A 27 -11.98 -2.70 0.01
CA LEU A 27 -13.43 -2.47 0.09
C LEU A 27 -14.11 -3.33 1.16
N LEU A 28 -13.60 -4.55 1.42
CA LEU A 28 -14.10 -5.42 2.48
C LEU A 28 -13.66 -4.93 3.86
N LEU A 29 -12.42 -4.45 4.01
CA LEU A 29 -11.96 -3.79 5.24
C LEU A 29 -12.79 -2.53 5.54
N GLN A 30 -13.04 -1.68 4.54
CA GLN A 30 -13.90 -0.50 4.67
C GLN A 30 -15.35 -0.87 5.01
N LYS A 31 -15.89 -1.96 4.43
CA LYS A 31 -17.21 -2.50 4.82
C LYS A 31 -17.23 -2.92 6.29
N GLN A 32 -16.19 -3.60 6.77
CA GLN A 32 -16.07 -4.04 8.17
C GLN A 32 -15.92 -2.87 9.15
N LEU A 33 -15.09 -1.88 8.81
CA LEU A 33 -14.96 -0.63 9.58
C LEU A 33 -16.30 0.13 9.63
N LYS A 34 -17.01 0.27 8.51
CA LYS A 34 -18.35 0.85 8.46
C LYS A 34 -19.38 0.00 9.22
N GLY A 35 -19.26 -1.32 9.22
CA GLY A 35 -20.11 -2.23 9.99
C GLY A 35 -19.94 -2.08 11.50
N LYS A 36 -18.70 -1.92 11.97
CA LYS A 36 -18.37 -1.59 13.37
C LYS A 36 -18.81 -0.16 13.74
N GLN A 37 -18.56 0.81 12.86
CA GLN A 37 -19.00 2.20 13.07
C GLN A 37 -20.53 2.30 13.11
N MET A 38 -21.27 1.62 12.25
CA MET A 38 -22.74 1.60 12.31
C MET A 38 -23.27 0.84 13.53
N GLN A 39 -22.56 -0.20 14.02
CA GLN A 39 -22.89 -0.82 15.32
C GLN A 39 -22.63 0.13 16.49
N LYS A 40 -21.57 0.95 16.41
CA LYS A 40 -21.26 2.00 17.37
C LYS A 40 -22.33 3.11 17.33
N GLU A 41 -22.62 3.68 16.16
CA GLU A 41 -23.68 4.67 15.92
C GLU A 41 -25.05 4.18 16.38
N MET A 42 -25.35 2.88 16.24
CA MET A 42 -26.60 2.29 16.71
C MET A 42 -26.62 2.07 18.22
N SER A 43 -25.48 1.72 18.84
CA SER A 43 -25.33 1.70 20.30
C SER A 43 -25.32 3.11 20.89
N GLU A 44 -24.82 4.09 20.13
CA GLU A 44 -24.89 5.52 20.45
C GLU A 44 -26.33 6.02 20.26
N PHE A 45 -27.08 5.60 19.25
CA PHE A 45 -28.51 5.97 19.11
C PHE A 45 -29.37 5.39 20.24
N VAL A 46 -29.16 4.12 20.61
CA VAL A 46 -29.81 3.53 21.80
C VAL A 46 -29.35 4.26 23.05
N GLY A 47 -28.05 4.58 23.18
CA GLY A 47 -27.49 5.35 24.28
C GLY A 47 -28.00 6.79 24.35
N GLU A 48 -28.22 7.47 23.22
CA GLU A 48 -28.81 8.80 23.12
C GLU A 48 -30.30 8.74 23.43
N ARG A 49 -31.01 7.68 23.06
CA ARG A 49 -32.39 7.47 23.50
C ARG A 49 -32.47 7.24 25.01
N THR A 50 -31.56 6.43 25.58
CA THR A 50 -31.40 6.33 27.04
C THR A 50 -30.95 7.65 27.65
N LYS A 51 -30.16 8.49 26.97
CA LYS A 51 -29.83 9.87 27.40
C LYS A 51 -30.94 10.89 27.15
N ILE A 52 -31.99 10.56 26.41
CA ILE A 52 -33.21 11.37 26.28
C ILE A 52 -34.18 11.01 27.42
N GLU A 53 -34.27 9.72 27.75
CA GLU A 53 -34.83 9.23 29.01
C GLU A 53 -34.03 9.79 30.22
N GLU A 54 -32.71 9.95 30.09
CA GLU A 54 -31.83 10.64 31.03
C GLU A 54 -31.79 12.17 30.81
N TYR A 55 -32.37 12.74 29.74
CA TYR A 55 -32.47 14.20 29.55
C TYR A 55 -33.63 14.73 30.38
N ALA A 56 -34.68 13.93 30.57
CA ALA A 56 -35.63 14.10 31.66
C ALA A 56 -34.97 14.09 33.06
N GLN A 57 -33.74 13.55 33.19
CA GLN A 57 -32.93 13.58 34.43
C GLN A 57 -31.79 14.62 34.42
N ASN A 58 -31.27 15.02 33.25
CA ASN A 58 -30.06 15.83 33.06
C ASN A 58 -30.34 17.24 32.50
N LEU A 59 -31.60 17.56 32.18
CA LEU A 59 -32.12 18.93 32.26
C LEU A 59 -31.72 19.58 33.61
N ALA A 60 -31.63 18.77 34.67
CA ALA A 60 -31.15 19.19 35.99
C ALA A 60 -29.64 19.48 36.10
N LYS A 61 -28.82 19.41 35.02
CA LYS A 61 -27.33 19.47 35.12
C LYS A 61 -26.55 20.30 34.06
N LEU A 62 -27.17 20.88 33.02
CA LEU A 62 -26.45 21.38 31.81
C LEU A 62 -25.67 22.73 31.95
N PHE A 63 -24.33 22.77 31.69
CA PHE A 63 -23.47 24.00 31.79
C PHE A 63 -22.11 24.28 30.99
N GLN A 64 -21.16 23.36 30.68
CA GLN A 64 -19.70 23.60 31.06
C GLN A 64 -18.50 24.07 30.13
N ASN A 65 -18.56 24.40 28.82
CA ASN A 65 -17.47 25.11 28.02
C ASN A 65 -16.24 24.32 27.42
N SER A 66 -15.15 25.01 26.94
CA SER A 66 -14.42 24.69 25.64
C SER A 66 -12.99 25.36 25.29
N LEU A 67 -12.18 24.96 24.19
CA LEU A 67 -11.12 25.66 23.25
C LEU A 67 -9.56 25.20 22.96
N ALA A 68 -8.85 25.67 21.82
CA ALA A 68 -7.34 25.72 21.35
C ALA A 68 -6.70 24.71 20.24
N ALA A 69 -5.49 24.71 19.51
CA ALA A 69 -4.29 25.53 18.90
C ALA A 69 -3.22 24.61 18.05
N GLN A 70 -1.97 24.80 17.43
CA GLN A 70 -1.07 25.65 16.45
C GLN A 70 0.37 24.92 16.14
N GLU A 71 1.51 25.11 15.31
CA GLU A 71 2.22 25.76 14.08
C GLU A 71 3.73 25.13 13.84
N GLU A 72 4.83 25.28 12.96
CA GLU A 72 5.55 25.96 11.75
C GLU A 72 6.85 25.08 11.21
N GLY A 73 7.94 25.23 10.33
CA GLY A 73 8.75 26.16 9.37
C GLY A 73 10.08 25.57 8.61
N SER A 74 10.93 26.24 7.70
CA SER A 74 12.14 25.66 6.88
C SER A 74 13.30 26.55 6.12
N LEU A 75 14.43 26.03 5.44
CA LEU A 75 15.67 26.76 4.78
C LEU A 75 16.77 26.01 3.81
N GLY A 76 17.72 26.65 2.98
CA GLY A 76 18.99 26.06 2.25
C GLY A 76 19.90 26.82 1.11
N GLU A 77 21.17 26.39 0.67
CA GLU A 77 22.14 26.99 -0.41
C GLU A 77 23.29 26.07 -1.10
N ALA A 78 23.90 26.39 -2.31
CA ALA A 78 24.99 25.54 -2.96
C ALA A 78 26.03 26.07 -4.05
N TRP A 79 26.06 27.32 -4.56
CA TRP A 79 26.60 27.62 -5.93
C TRP A 79 28.13 27.91 -6.13
N ALA A 80 28.96 28.00 -5.08
CA ALA A 80 30.32 28.59 -5.18
C ALA A 80 31.44 27.72 -5.80
N GLN A 81 31.18 26.45 -6.17
CA GLN A 81 32.25 25.50 -6.58
C GLN A 81 32.84 25.76 -7.99
N LEU A 82 32.19 26.58 -8.81
CA LEU A 82 32.52 26.73 -10.25
C LEU A 82 33.90 27.34 -10.53
N ALA A 83 34.48 28.07 -9.57
CA ALA A 83 35.78 28.75 -9.72
C ALA A 83 36.99 27.79 -9.89
N SER A 84 36.82 26.48 -9.63
CA SER A 84 37.92 25.50 -9.70
C SER A 84 38.33 25.13 -11.14
N CYS A 85 37.44 25.29 -12.13
CA CYS A 85 37.56 24.57 -13.41
C CYS A 85 38.73 24.99 -14.31
N TYR A 86 39.28 26.21 -14.20
CA TYR A 86 40.25 26.73 -15.18
C TYR A 86 41.61 26.01 -15.18
N ALA A 87 42.05 25.50 -14.02
CA ALA A 87 43.30 24.73 -13.89
C ALA A 87 43.29 23.39 -14.67
N SER A 88 42.11 22.93 -15.12
CA SER A 88 41.95 21.65 -15.82
C SER A 88 42.38 21.69 -17.30
N VAL A 89 42.37 22.87 -17.93
CA VAL A 89 42.57 23.02 -19.38
C VAL A 89 44.04 22.83 -19.77
N GLU A 90 44.96 23.44 -19.03
CA GLU A 90 46.41 23.33 -19.25
C GLU A 90 46.90 21.86 -19.18
N LYS A 91 46.30 21.09 -18.26
CA LYS A 91 46.62 19.68 -18.03
C LYS A 91 46.14 18.78 -19.17
N ALA A 92 45.00 19.10 -19.80
CA ALA A 92 44.47 18.35 -20.95
C ALA A 92 45.39 18.44 -22.19
N ARG A 93 46.09 19.57 -22.37
CA ARG A 93 46.91 19.86 -23.55
C ARG A 93 48.19 19.02 -23.63
N LYS A 94 48.84 18.71 -22.51
CA LYS A 94 50.04 17.83 -22.47
C LYS A 94 49.68 16.35 -22.70
N ALA A 95 48.55 15.90 -22.15
CA ALA A 95 48.09 14.51 -22.27
C ALA A 95 47.67 14.10 -23.70
N LEU A 96 47.59 15.03 -24.65
CA LEU A 96 47.27 14.74 -26.05
C LEU A 96 48.47 14.17 -26.82
N THR A 97 49.69 14.65 -26.54
CA THR A 97 50.90 14.27 -27.30
C THR A 97 51.38 12.85 -26.95
N GLU A 98 51.21 12.42 -25.69
CA GLU A 98 51.55 11.05 -25.28
C GLU A 98 50.57 10.01 -25.88
N ARG A 99 49.29 10.38 -26.02
CA ARG A 99 48.26 9.53 -26.64
C ARG A 99 48.54 9.17 -28.10
N GLN A 100 49.33 9.95 -28.82
CA GLN A 100 49.62 9.69 -30.23
C GLN A 100 50.67 8.59 -30.41
N ARG A 101 51.69 8.48 -29.53
CA ARG A 101 52.64 7.35 -29.53
C ARG A 101 52.04 6.04 -29.01
N ASP A 102 51.14 6.15 -28.04
CA ASP A 102 50.46 5.01 -27.40
C ASP A 102 49.36 4.40 -28.30
N LEU A 103 49.15 4.93 -29.51
CA LEU A 103 48.12 4.49 -30.46
C LEU A 103 48.65 3.42 -31.44
N GLU A 104 49.89 3.56 -31.91
CA GLU A 104 50.51 2.62 -32.85
C GLU A 104 50.77 1.25 -32.20
N MET A 105 51.40 1.22 -31.02
CA MET A 105 51.62 -0.04 -30.27
C MET A 105 50.31 -0.76 -29.93
N LYS A 106 49.22 -0.01 -29.67
CA LYS A 106 47.90 -0.62 -29.42
C LYS A 106 47.30 -1.25 -30.66
N THR A 107 47.64 -0.78 -31.87
CA THR A 107 47.02 -1.27 -33.11
C THR A 107 47.48 -2.69 -33.44
N GLN A 108 48.78 -2.99 -33.36
CA GLN A 108 49.26 -4.39 -33.50
C GLN A 108 48.89 -5.26 -32.31
N GLN A 109 48.87 -4.71 -31.09
CA GLN A 109 48.42 -5.46 -29.92
C GLN A 109 46.90 -5.71 -29.92
N LEU A 110 46.12 -4.99 -30.74
CA LEU A 110 44.68 -5.12 -30.85
C LEU A 110 44.26 -6.36 -31.62
N GLU A 111 44.92 -6.77 -32.71
CA GLU A 111 44.43 -7.88 -33.56
C GLU A 111 44.48 -9.24 -32.83
N ILE A 112 45.63 -9.58 -32.23
CA ILE A 112 45.77 -10.84 -31.46
C ILE A 112 44.92 -10.79 -30.18
N LYS A 113 44.80 -9.62 -29.52
CA LYS A 113 43.87 -9.48 -28.39
C LYS A 113 42.41 -9.54 -28.85
N LEU A 114 42.04 -9.05 -30.02
CA LEU A 114 40.66 -9.02 -30.52
C LEU A 114 40.13 -10.43 -30.69
N SER A 115 40.88 -11.36 -31.27
CA SER A 115 40.44 -12.76 -31.40
C SER A 115 40.11 -13.37 -30.02
N ASN A 116 41.11 -13.46 -29.13
CA ASN A 116 40.96 -14.16 -27.85
C ASN A 116 40.01 -13.41 -26.89
N LYS A 117 40.06 -12.08 -26.84
CA LYS A 117 39.17 -11.25 -26.01
C LYS A 117 37.74 -11.24 -26.54
N THR A 118 37.52 -11.36 -27.85
CA THR A 118 36.15 -11.48 -28.40
C THR A 118 35.58 -12.85 -28.09
N GLU A 119 36.35 -13.93 -28.22
CA GLU A 119 35.89 -15.26 -27.82
C GLU A 119 35.63 -15.35 -26.31
N GLU A 120 36.50 -14.78 -25.47
CA GLU A 120 36.29 -14.68 -24.01
C GLU A 120 35.08 -13.80 -23.69
N ASN A 121 34.92 -12.64 -24.33
CA ASN A 121 33.74 -11.77 -24.17
C ASN A 121 32.45 -12.49 -24.57
N ILE A 122 32.45 -13.28 -25.66
CA ILE A 122 31.29 -14.07 -26.08
C ILE A 122 31.00 -15.18 -25.07
N LYS A 123 32.02 -15.90 -24.58
CA LYS A 123 31.86 -16.90 -23.49
C LYS A 123 31.32 -16.25 -22.21
N LYS A 124 31.79 -15.06 -21.86
CA LYS A 124 31.34 -14.25 -20.70
C LYS A 124 29.93 -13.70 -20.87
N ALA A 125 29.56 -13.26 -22.07
CA ALA A 125 28.22 -12.80 -22.42
C ALA A 125 27.22 -13.97 -22.42
N ARG A 126 27.59 -15.12 -22.98
CA ARG A 126 26.78 -16.35 -22.92
C ARG A 126 26.56 -16.79 -21.47
N ARG A 127 27.61 -16.88 -20.65
CA ARG A 127 27.48 -17.18 -19.20
C ARG A 127 26.57 -16.20 -18.47
N ARG A 128 26.68 -14.90 -18.74
CA ARG A 128 25.77 -13.86 -18.20
C ARG A 128 24.33 -14.02 -18.69
N SER A 129 24.12 -14.42 -19.94
CA SER A 129 22.80 -14.67 -20.50
C SER A 129 22.15 -15.94 -19.95
N THR A 130 22.95 -16.99 -19.66
CA THR A 130 22.49 -18.19 -18.97
C THR A 130 22.09 -17.84 -17.53
N GLN A 131 22.99 -17.21 -16.77
CA GLN A 131 22.72 -16.75 -15.41
C GLN A 131 21.47 -15.86 -15.34
N ALA A 132 21.28 -14.93 -16.27
CA ALA A 132 20.08 -14.08 -16.31
C ALA A 132 18.79 -14.88 -16.62
N GLY A 133 18.89 -16.01 -17.33
CA GLY A 133 17.78 -16.95 -17.52
C GLY A 133 17.49 -17.77 -16.27
N ASP A 134 18.53 -18.28 -15.61
CA ASP A 134 18.44 -19.03 -14.35
C ASP A 134 17.86 -18.14 -13.22
N ASP A 135 18.33 -16.89 -13.14
CA ASP A 135 17.83 -15.86 -12.23
C ASP A 135 16.37 -15.51 -12.54
N LEU A 136 16.01 -15.32 -13.82
CA LEU A 136 14.63 -15.05 -14.24
C LEU A 136 13.69 -16.20 -13.86
N MET A 137 14.09 -17.46 -14.13
CA MET A 137 13.31 -18.64 -13.76
C MET A 137 13.07 -18.68 -12.25
N ARG A 138 14.13 -18.48 -11.45
CA ARG A 138 14.05 -18.37 -9.99
C ARG A 138 13.11 -17.25 -9.51
N TRP A 139 13.15 -16.07 -10.14
CA TRP A 139 12.26 -14.96 -9.77
C TRP A 139 10.80 -15.23 -10.16
N VAL A 140 10.55 -15.93 -11.27
CA VAL A 140 9.19 -16.38 -11.65
C VAL A 140 8.68 -17.43 -10.68
N ASP A 141 9.49 -18.41 -10.27
CA ASP A 141 9.11 -19.42 -9.28
C ASP A 141 8.78 -18.78 -7.91
N LEU A 142 9.60 -17.82 -7.46
CA LEU A 142 9.35 -17.07 -6.22
C LEU A 142 8.09 -16.18 -6.33
N TYR A 143 7.83 -15.56 -7.48
CA TYR A 143 6.60 -14.81 -7.74
C TYR A 143 5.37 -15.73 -7.67
N ASN A 144 5.40 -16.88 -8.34
CA ASN A 144 4.30 -17.84 -8.36
C ASN A 144 4.02 -18.40 -6.95
N GLN A 145 5.06 -18.67 -6.16
CA GLN A 145 4.92 -19.10 -4.76
C GLN A 145 4.29 -18.01 -3.88
N ALA A 146 4.76 -16.76 -4.00
CA ALA A 146 4.21 -15.62 -3.27
C ALA A 146 2.76 -15.32 -3.68
N GLN A 147 2.43 -15.41 -4.97
CA GLN A 147 1.08 -15.26 -5.50
C GLN A 147 0.13 -16.36 -5.00
N SER A 148 0.59 -17.61 -4.99
CA SER A 148 -0.22 -18.74 -4.50
C SER A 148 -0.53 -18.60 -3.01
N LYS A 149 0.50 -18.27 -2.21
CA LYS A 149 0.31 -18.01 -0.78
C LYS A 149 -0.62 -16.82 -0.52
N TRP A 150 -0.46 -15.72 -1.25
CA TRP A 150 -1.35 -14.56 -1.16
C TRP A 150 -2.79 -14.92 -1.53
N PHE A 151 -3.00 -15.76 -2.55
CA PHE A 151 -4.32 -16.25 -2.93
C PHE A 151 -4.97 -17.08 -1.80
N GLU A 152 -4.23 -18.03 -1.20
CA GLU A 152 -4.71 -18.83 -0.07
C GLU A 152 -5.05 -17.96 1.17
N GLU A 153 -4.20 -16.99 1.50
CA GLU A 153 -4.44 -16.04 2.60
C GLU A 153 -5.66 -15.15 2.32
N VAL A 154 -5.81 -14.63 1.09
CA VAL A 154 -6.99 -13.82 0.70
C VAL A 154 -8.28 -14.65 0.69
N VAL A 155 -8.31 -15.86 0.16
CA VAL A 155 -9.50 -16.74 0.21
C VAL A 155 -9.90 -16.99 1.67
N THR A 156 -8.94 -17.36 2.51
CA THR A 156 -9.21 -17.66 3.93
C THR A 156 -9.76 -16.44 4.66
N THR A 157 -9.06 -15.30 4.59
CA THR A 157 -9.50 -14.08 5.30
C THR A 157 -10.79 -13.50 4.73
N THR A 158 -11.06 -13.59 3.42
CA THR A 158 -12.34 -13.09 2.87
C THR A 158 -13.53 -13.92 3.35
N LEU A 159 -13.39 -15.24 3.49
CA LEU A 159 -14.40 -16.10 4.10
C LEU A 159 -14.59 -15.82 5.60
N GLU A 160 -13.52 -15.56 6.35
CA GLU A 160 -13.61 -15.10 7.75
C GLU A 160 -14.36 -13.76 7.86
N LEU A 161 -14.07 -12.79 6.99
CA LEU A 161 -14.78 -11.51 6.95
C LEU A 161 -16.26 -11.67 6.56
N GLU A 162 -16.61 -12.66 5.74
CA GLU A 162 -18.00 -12.98 5.41
C GLU A 162 -18.73 -13.56 6.63
N GLN A 163 -18.12 -14.54 7.31
CA GLN A 163 -18.67 -15.14 8.52
C GLN A 163 -18.85 -14.10 9.65
N LEU A 164 -17.88 -13.21 9.83
CA LEU A 164 -17.95 -12.12 10.81
C LEU A 164 -19.07 -11.12 10.50
N GLU A 165 -19.32 -10.81 9.22
CA GLU A 165 -20.44 -9.94 8.82
C GLU A 165 -21.81 -10.62 9.10
N VAL A 166 -21.94 -11.91 8.78
CA VAL A 166 -23.16 -12.69 9.10
C VAL A 166 -23.40 -12.71 10.62
N GLN A 167 -22.37 -13.00 11.42
CA GLN A 167 -22.46 -12.97 12.89
C GLN A 167 -22.81 -11.57 13.42
N ARG A 168 -22.24 -10.49 12.84
CA ARG A 168 -22.55 -9.10 13.23
C ARG A 168 -24.01 -8.76 12.95
N VAL A 169 -24.52 -9.09 11.75
CA VAL A 169 -25.92 -8.83 11.38
C VAL A 169 -26.88 -9.63 12.26
N GLU A 170 -26.59 -10.90 12.52
CA GLU A 170 -27.42 -11.75 13.40
C GLU A 170 -27.41 -11.24 14.86
N MET A 171 -26.26 -10.82 15.39
CA MET A 171 -26.18 -10.20 16.72
C MET A 171 -26.98 -8.89 16.80
N ILE A 172 -26.92 -8.05 15.77
CA ILE A 172 -27.70 -6.80 15.68
C ILE A 172 -29.19 -7.12 15.63
N ARG A 173 -29.60 -8.12 14.84
CA ARG A 173 -30.99 -8.59 14.75
C ARG A 173 -31.50 -9.09 16.10
N GLN A 174 -30.71 -9.90 16.82
CA GLN A 174 -31.06 -10.40 18.15
C GLN A 174 -31.25 -9.26 19.16
N ARG A 175 -30.34 -8.27 19.17
CA ARG A 175 -30.44 -7.07 20.04
C ARG A 175 -31.67 -6.22 19.70
N LEU A 176 -32.01 -6.06 18.42
CA LEU A 176 -33.24 -5.39 17.99
C LEU A 176 -34.49 -6.14 18.46
N CYS A 177 -34.52 -7.47 18.31
CA CYS A 177 -35.63 -8.28 18.81
C CYS A 177 -35.80 -8.12 20.33
N GLN A 178 -34.71 -8.14 21.11
CA GLN A 178 -34.75 -7.88 22.56
C GLN A 178 -35.27 -6.48 22.88
N TYR A 179 -34.79 -5.44 22.19
CA TYR A 179 -35.27 -4.07 22.36
C TYR A 179 -36.79 -3.95 22.10
N THR A 180 -37.28 -4.55 21.00
CA THR A 180 -38.71 -4.58 20.67
C THR A 180 -39.56 -5.49 21.56
N GLN A 181 -38.95 -6.35 22.39
CA GLN A 181 -39.65 -7.13 23.42
C GLN A 181 -39.71 -6.41 24.78
N LEU A 182 -38.83 -5.43 25.00
CA LEU A 182 -38.83 -4.57 26.18
C LEU A 182 -39.81 -3.40 26.02
N HIS A 183 -39.85 -2.76 24.84
CA HIS A 183 -40.66 -1.57 24.59
C HIS A 183 -42.18 -1.74 24.91
N PRO A 184 -42.85 -2.85 24.54
CA PRO A 184 -44.26 -3.08 24.90
C PRO A 184 -44.53 -3.33 26.40
N LYS A 185 -43.49 -3.36 27.24
CA LYS A 185 -43.61 -3.44 28.71
C LYS A 185 -43.45 -2.08 29.39
N THR A 186 -43.06 -1.04 28.65
CA THR A 186 -42.90 0.33 29.17
C THR A 186 -44.13 1.21 28.88
N ASP A 187 -45.02 0.80 27.97
CA ASP A 187 -46.33 1.43 27.75
C ASP A 187 -47.32 1.08 28.88
N MET A 188 -46.98 1.46 30.12
CA MET A 188 -47.85 1.39 31.31
C MET A 188 -48.92 2.51 31.33
N PHE A 189 -49.53 2.77 30.17
CA PHE A 189 -50.65 3.70 29.99
C PHE A 189 -51.88 2.99 29.39
N ASN A 190 -52.36 1.99 30.14
CA ASN A 190 -53.76 1.56 30.18
C ASN A 190 -54.16 1.36 31.65
#